data_AF-A0A6I5VL84-F1
#
_entry.id   AF-A0A6I5VL84-F1
#
_cell.length_a   1.000
_cell.length_b   1.000
_cell.length_c   1.000
_cell.angle_alpha   90.00
_cell.angle_beta   90.00
_cell.angle_gamma   90.00
#
_symmetry.space_group_name_H-M   'P 1'
#
loop_
_entity.id
_entity.type
_entity.pdbx_description
1 polymer ?
#
loop_
_entity_poly.entity_id
_entity_poly.type
_entity_poly.pdbx_seq_one_letter_code
_entity_poly.pdbx_strand_id
1 'polypeptide(L)'
;MPTRVVNFAERAQVAIDFSGLNGPQLRQAMAEAGCELSKNHCYKLIRGEIEDPRFNTVAALIAATGVPANWFFDPDIESATPSSLAGYIARERSSAVVARTHSARSQRETGE
;
A
#
# COMPACT_ATOMS: atom_id res chain seq x y z
N MET A 1 13.84 1.01 24.71
CA MET A 1 13.66 -0.24 23.95
C MET A 1 13.95 0.10 22.49
N PRO A 2 14.73 -0.71 21.73
CA PRO A 2 14.93 -0.43 20.32
C PRO A 2 13.59 -0.51 19.59
N THR A 3 13.22 0.56 18.88
CA THR A 3 12.04 0.56 18.02
C THR A 3 12.26 -0.48 16.93
N ARG A 4 11.45 -1.54 16.93
CA ARG A 4 11.51 -2.56 15.88
C ARG A 4 11.14 -1.89 14.57
N VAL A 5 12.06 -1.89 13.60
CA VAL A 5 11.77 -1.41 12.25
C VAL A 5 10.91 -2.47 11.56
N VAL A 6 9.69 -2.08 11.17
CA VAL A 6 8.77 -2.93 10.42
C VAL A 6 9.22 -2.96 8.96
N ASN A 7 9.62 -4.13 8.47
CA ASN A 7 10.14 -4.28 7.11
C ASN A 7 9.02 -4.33 6.06
N PHE A 8 9.41 -4.26 4.78
CA PHE A 8 8.48 -4.28 3.64
C PHE A 8 7.62 -5.56 3.65
N ALA A 9 8.25 -6.70 3.90
CA ALA A 9 7.62 -8.02 3.93
C ALA A 9 6.39 -8.06 4.85
N GLU A 10 6.53 -7.51 6.06
CA GLU A 10 5.46 -7.43 7.05
C GLU A 10 4.32 -6.50 6.60
N ARG A 11 4.67 -5.37 5.99
CA ARG A 11 3.70 -4.40 5.44
C ARG A 11 2.94 -4.98 4.26
N ALA A 12 3.61 -5.75 3.40
CA ALA A 12 3.02 -6.43 2.26
C ALA A 12 2.07 -7.54 2.68
N GLN A 13 2.43 -8.33 3.68
CA GLN A 13 1.53 -9.32 4.27
C GLN A 13 0.22 -8.67 4.73
N VAL A 14 0.32 -7.61 5.53
CA VAL A 14 -0.86 -6.91 6.06
C VAL A 14 -1.71 -6.30 4.95
N ALA A 15 -1.10 -5.74 3.91
CA ALA A 15 -1.82 -5.18 2.76
C ALA A 15 -2.61 -6.28 2.01
N ILE A 16 -2.00 -7.45 1.81
CA ILE A 16 -2.65 -8.60 1.16
C ILE A 16 -3.79 -9.13 2.03
N ASP A 17 -3.55 -9.35 3.31
CA ASP A 17 -4.58 -9.83 4.25
C ASP A 17 -5.75 -8.86 4.34
N PHE A 18 -5.46 -7.55 4.38
CA PHE A 18 -6.48 -6.50 4.42
C PHE A 18 -7.32 -6.42 3.14
N SER A 19 -6.72 -6.70 1.98
CA SER A 19 -7.43 -6.73 0.69
C SER A 19 -8.40 -7.91 0.56
N GLY A 20 -8.24 -8.96 1.38
CA GLY A 20 -9.03 -10.19 1.32
C GLY A 20 -8.75 -11.06 0.09
N LEU A 21 -7.68 -10.77 -0.66
CA LEU A 21 -7.30 -11.53 -1.85
C LEU A 21 -6.62 -12.85 -1.47
N ASN A 22 -7.13 -13.96 -2.02
CA ASN A 22 -6.42 -15.23 -1.98
C ASN A 22 -5.33 -15.29 -3.06
N GLY A 23 -4.47 -16.32 -3.02
CA GLY A 23 -3.32 -16.37 -3.92
C GLY A 23 -3.62 -16.36 -5.42
N PRO A 24 -4.61 -17.14 -5.92
CA PRO A 24 -5.07 -17.02 -7.30
C PRO A 24 -5.57 -15.62 -7.67
N GLN A 25 -6.37 -14.98 -6.80
CA GLN A 25 -6.90 -13.63 -7.03
C GLN A 25 -5.80 -12.58 -7.05
N LEU A 26 -4.86 -12.64 -6.11
CA LEU A 26 -3.71 -11.74 -6.08
C LEU A 26 -2.88 -11.88 -7.35
N ARG A 27 -2.56 -13.10 -7.78
CA ARG A 27 -1.80 -13.33 -9.02
C ARG A 27 -2.52 -12.76 -10.24
N GLN A 28 -3.84 -12.92 -10.31
CA GLN A 28 -4.64 -12.35 -11.40
C GLN A 28 -4.60 -10.82 -11.37
N ALA A 29 -4.85 -10.19 -10.22
CA ALA A 29 -4.82 -8.74 -10.07
C ALA A 29 -3.44 -8.14 -10.39
N MET A 30 -2.37 -8.82 -9.97
CA MET A 30 -0.98 -8.46 -10.31
C MET A 30 -0.72 -8.54 -11.82
N ALA A 31 -1.23 -9.58 -12.49
CA ALA A 31 -1.10 -9.75 -13.94
C ALA A 31 -1.88 -8.68 -14.71
N GLU A 32 -3.07 -8.31 -14.25
CA GLU A 32 -3.87 -7.20 -14.80
C GLU A 32 -3.15 -5.85 -14.65
N ALA A 33 -2.33 -5.70 -13.60
CA ALA A 33 -1.44 -4.55 -13.40
C ALA A 33 -0.09 -4.66 -14.17
N GLY A 34 0.05 -5.64 -15.07
CA GLY A 34 1.25 -5.80 -15.91
C GLY A 34 2.42 -6.52 -15.23
N CYS A 35 2.20 -7.18 -14.09
CA CYS A 35 3.20 -7.95 -13.38
C CYS A 35 2.83 -9.45 -13.34
N GLU A 36 3.39 -10.22 -14.27
CA GLU A 36 3.23 -11.66 -14.27
C GLU A 36 4.12 -12.30 -13.20
N LEU A 37 3.49 -12.83 -12.15
CA LEU A 37 4.16 -13.61 -11.11
C LEU A 37 4.06 -15.11 -11.39
N SER A 38 5.19 -15.80 -11.24
CA SER A 38 5.17 -17.26 -11.13
C SER A 38 4.42 -17.69 -9.86
N LYS A 39 3.85 -18.91 -9.86
CA LYS A 39 3.12 -19.44 -8.70
C LYS A 39 3.98 -19.40 -7.42
N ASN A 40 5.25 -19.78 -7.52
CA ASN A 40 6.19 -19.74 -6.39
C ASN A 40 6.46 -18.31 -5.91
N HIS A 41 6.67 -17.37 -6.83
CA HIS A 41 6.90 -15.96 -6.48
C HIS A 41 5.69 -15.34 -5.78
N CYS A 42 4.48 -15.63 -6.28
CA CYS A 42 3.24 -15.19 -5.65
C CYS A 42 3.11 -15.74 -4.22
N TYR A 43 3.41 -17.03 -3.99
CA TYR A 43 3.40 -17.58 -2.63
C TYR A 43 4.39 -16.89 -1.70
N LYS A 44 5.61 -16.62 -2.16
CA LYS A 44 6.61 -15.88 -1.37
C LYS A 44 6.12 -14.47 -1.03
N LEU A 45 5.45 -13.79 -1.95
CA LEU A 45 4.86 -12.47 -1.71
C LEU A 45 3.73 -12.54 -0.68
N ILE A 46 2.82 -13.52 -0.79
CA ILE A 46 1.68 -13.74 0.12
C ILE A 46 2.12 -14.14 1.53
N ARG A 47 3.33 -14.68 1.70
CA ARG A 47 3.88 -15.06 3.01
C ARG A 47 4.81 -14.00 3.59
N GLY A 48 4.97 -12.85 2.92
CA GLY A 48 5.92 -11.83 3.32
C GLY A 48 7.36 -12.33 3.32
N GLU A 49 7.73 -13.26 2.43
CA GLU A 49 9.09 -13.80 2.33
C GLU A 49 9.98 -12.98 1.35
N ILE A 50 9.44 -11.90 0.78
CA ILE A 50 10.15 -11.01 -0.16
C ILE A 50 10.35 -9.66 0.51
N GLU A 51 11.60 -9.38 0.89
CA GLU A 51 11.96 -8.13 1.58
C GLU A 51 12.15 -6.94 0.63
N ASP A 52 12.61 -7.19 -0.61
CA ASP A 52 12.86 -6.13 -1.59
C ASP A 52 12.38 -6.55 -2.98
N PRO A 53 11.06 -6.46 -3.24
CA PRO A 53 10.54 -6.73 -4.57
C PRO A 53 10.89 -5.62 -5.54
N ARG A 54 11.01 -5.98 -6.82
CA ARG A 54 11.25 -5.02 -7.89
C ARG A 54 10.14 -3.96 -7.92
N PHE A 55 10.48 -2.76 -8.37
CA PHE A 55 9.55 -1.63 -8.51
C PHE A 55 8.22 -2.01 -9.19
N ASN A 56 8.27 -2.75 -10.31
CA ASN A 56 7.06 -3.19 -11.02
C ASN A 56 6.16 -4.10 -10.16
N THR A 57 6.75 -4.93 -9.29
CA THR A 57 6.01 -5.79 -8.37
C THR A 57 5.36 -4.97 -7.26
N VAL A 58 6.04 -3.94 -6.75
CA VAL A 58 5.44 -3.01 -5.79
C VAL A 58 4.27 -2.24 -6.41
N ALA A 59 4.45 -1.70 -7.62
CA ALA A 59 3.41 -0.97 -8.34
C ALA A 59 2.16 -1.83 -8.58
N ALA A 60 2.36 -3.08 -9.00
CA ALA A 60 1.28 -4.03 -9.18
C ALA A 60 0.63 -4.44 -7.84
N LEU A 61 1.40 -4.54 -6.75
CA LEU A 61 0.87 -4.84 -5.41
C LEU A 61 -0.03 -3.71 -4.91
N ILE A 62 0.38 -2.45 -5.13
CA ILE A 62 -0.42 -1.26 -4.85
C ILE A 62 -1.73 -1.29 -5.64
N ALA A 63 -1.65 -1.58 -6.94
CA ALA A 63 -2.84 -1.66 -7.81
C ALA A 63 -3.78 -2.79 -7.38
N ALA A 64 -3.24 -3.96 -7.02
CA ALA A 64 -4.02 -5.13 -6.61
C ALA A 64 -4.70 -4.92 -5.25
N THR A 65 -3.99 -4.36 -4.27
CA THR A 65 -4.48 -4.23 -2.88
C THR A 65 -5.24 -2.92 -2.63
N GLY A 66 -5.05 -1.91 -3.48
CA GLY A 66 -5.55 -0.55 -3.26
C GLY A 66 -4.90 0.19 -2.09
N VAL A 67 -3.83 -0.36 -1.52
CA VAL A 67 -3.09 0.24 -0.40
C VAL A 67 -2.12 1.30 -0.93
N PRO A 68 -2.09 2.53 -0.35
CA PRO A 68 -1.20 3.58 -0.80
C PRO A 68 0.28 3.19 -0.77
N ALA A 69 1.06 3.63 -1.76
CA ALA A 69 2.49 3.33 -1.88
C ALA A 69 3.28 3.64 -0.60
N ASN A 70 2.94 4.76 0.04
CA ASN A 70 3.64 5.22 1.25
C ASN A 70 3.55 4.19 2.40
N TRP A 71 2.48 3.41 2.50
CA TRP A 71 2.38 2.35 3.52
C TRP A 71 3.58 1.39 3.50
N PHE A 72 4.13 1.10 2.32
CA PHE A 72 5.23 0.14 2.16
C PHE A 72 6.60 0.70 2.53
N PHE A 73 6.76 2.02 2.53
CA PHE A 73 8.08 2.68 2.64
C PHE A 73 8.16 3.75 3.72
N ASP A 74 7.05 4.13 4.34
CA ASP A 74 6.99 5.17 5.35
C ASP A 74 7.73 4.74 6.63
N PRO A 75 8.87 5.37 6.97
CA PRO A 75 9.70 4.96 8.10
C PRO A 75 9.02 5.22 9.45
N ASP A 76 7.98 6.06 9.50
CA ASP A 76 7.27 6.44 10.73
C ASP A 76 6.21 5.41 11.15
N ILE A 77 6.00 4.37 10.34
CA ILE A 77 5.09 3.26 10.67
C ILE A 77 5.80 2.28 11.62
N GLU A 78 5.45 2.37 12.90
CA GLU A 78 6.01 1.56 13.98
C GLU A 78 5.40 0.15 14.10
N SER A 79 4.27 -0.12 13.42
CA SER A 79 3.62 -1.44 13.44
C SER A 79 2.93 -1.78 12.11
N ALA A 80 3.10 -3.01 11.64
CA ALA A 80 2.31 -3.58 10.55
C ALA A 80 1.21 -4.47 11.14
N THR A 81 0.05 -3.87 11.36
CA THR A 81 -1.19 -4.56 11.73
C THR A 81 -2.36 -4.09 10.85
N PRO A 82 -3.45 -4.87 10.73
CA PRO A 82 -4.64 -4.42 10.02
C PRO A 82 -5.19 -3.10 10.57
N SER A 83 -5.17 -2.89 11.89
CA SER A 83 -5.62 -1.66 12.54
C SER A 83 -4.74 -0.45 12.19
N SER A 84 -3.42 -0.61 12.18
CA SER A 84 -2.51 0.47 11.76
C SER A 84 -2.68 0.82 10.28
N LEU A 85 -2.92 -0.16 9.40
CA LEU A 85 -3.19 0.08 7.99
C LEU A 85 -4.53 0.82 7.80
N ALA A 86 -5.59 0.40 8.50
CA ALA A 86 -6.87 1.09 8.46
C ALA A 86 -6.76 2.55 8.94
N GLY A 87 -6.05 2.78 10.05
CA GLY A 87 -5.77 4.12 10.56
C GLY A 87 -4.95 4.97 9.59
N TYR A 88 -3.97 4.36 8.91
CA TYR A 88 -3.16 5.01 7.90
C TYR A 88 -3.99 5.48 6.70
N ILE A 89 -4.81 4.58 6.13
CA ILE A 89 -5.70 4.88 5.01
C ILE A 89 -6.69 6.00 5.38
N ALA A 90 -7.22 5.99 6.61
CA ALA A 90 -8.11 7.04 7.09
C ALA A 90 -7.42 8.41 7.18
N ARG A 91 -6.16 8.46 7.63
CA ARG A 91 -5.35 9.69 7.69
C ARG A 91 -5.02 10.22 6.30
N GLU A 92 -4.55 9.37 5.39
CA GLU A 92 -4.24 9.70 3.99
C GLU A 92 -5.45 10.32 3.28
N ARG A 93 -6.63 9.68 3.42
CA ARG A 93 -7.88 10.20 2.84
C ARG A 93 -8.27 11.56 3.42
N SER A 94 -8.09 11.75 4.73
CA SER A 94 -8.40 13.01 5.40
C SER A 94 -7.47 14.15 4.94
N SER A 95 -6.17 13.87 4.80
CA SER A 95 -5.18 14.83 4.28
C SER A 95 -5.51 15.26 2.84
N ALA A 96 -5.86 14.29 1.98
CA ALA A 96 -6.25 14.58 0.60
C ALA A 96 -7.52 15.43 0.47
N VAL A 97 -8.46 15.33 1.43
CA VAL A 97 -9.67 16.17 1.47
C VAL A 97 -9.32 17.60 1.87
N VAL A 98 -8.48 17.80 2.88
CA VAL A 98 -8.05 19.14 3.33
C VAL A 98 -7.26 19.86 2.23
N ALA A 99 -6.35 19.18 1.53
CA ALA A 99 -5.61 19.79 0.42
C ALA A 99 -6.52 20.30 -0.71
N ARG A 100 -7.61 19.58 -1.02
CA ARG A 100 -8.56 19.97 -2.08
C ARG A 100 -9.44 21.15 -1.70
N THR A 101 -9.87 21.24 -0.43
CA THR A 101 -10.67 22.39 0.03
C THR A 101 -9.86 23.69 0.06
N HIS A 102 -8.56 23.63 0.38
CA HIS A 102 -7.70 24.80 0.30
C HIS A 102 -7.46 25.26 -1.15
N SER A 103 -7.22 24.32 -2.09
CA SER A 103 -7.06 24.66 -3.52
C SER A 103 -8.33 25.23 -4.15
N ALA A 104 -9.50 24.70 -3.81
CA ALA A 104 -10.78 25.21 -4.34
C ALA A 104 -11.15 26.60 -3.79
N ARG A 105 -10.69 26.94 -2.58
CA ARG A 105 -10.91 28.26 -1.98
C ARG A 105 -9.97 29.32 -2.58
N SER A 106 -8.72 28.97 -2.83
CA SER A 106 -7.72 29.88 -3.43
C SER A 106 -8.07 30.29 -4.87
N GLN A 107 -8.73 29.41 -5.64
CA GLN A 107 -9.17 29.74 -7.02
C GLN A 107 -10.38 30.68 -7.10
N ARG A 108 -11.11 30.93 -6.00
CA ARG A 108 -12.21 31.91 -5.97
C ARG A 108 -11.76 33.32 -5.61
N GLU A 109 -10.54 33.49 -5.09
CA GLU A 109 -10.00 34.78 -4.65
C GLU A 109 -9.08 35.45 -5.69
N THR A 110 -8.86 34.81 -6.86
CA THR A 110 -7.96 35.29 -7.93
C THR A 110 -8.66 35.52 -9.27
N GLY A 111 -9.99 35.42 -9.32
CA GLY A 111 -10.79 35.77 -10.48
C GLY A 111 -11.40 37.17 -10.34
N GLU A 112 -10.57 38.20 -10.43
CA GLU A 112 -10.96 39.58 -10.77
C GLU A 112 -10.16 40.05 -11.99
#